data_AF-R4SSS1-F1
#
_entry.id   AF-R4SSS1-F1
#
_cell.length_a   1.000
_cell.length_b   1.000
_cell.length_c   1.000
_cell.angle_alpha   90.00
_cell.angle_beta   90.00
_cell.angle_gamma   90.00
#
_symmetry.space_group_name_H-M   'P 1'
#
loop_
_entity.id
_entity.type
_entity.pdbx_description
1 polymer ?
#
loop_
_entity_poly.entity_id
_entity_poly.type
_entity_poly.pdbx_seq_one_letter_code
_entity_poly.pdbx_strand_id
1 'polypeptide(L)'
;MPGSSPFGAFALVALFAVLFVLRLRRNARIRRGIPDALAYWRQAWFCHRCGGVFFPRGDLMSAATFRGQVWRAGDYAGLTRRR
;
A
#
# COMPACT_ATOMS: atom_id res chain seq x y z
N MET A 1 24.13 -26.55 -30.44
CA MET A 1 22.95 -25.84 -29.90
C MET A 1 22.91 -26.11 -28.41
N PRO A 2 23.04 -25.10 -27.52
CA PRO A 2 22.99 -25.38 -26.09
C PRO A 2 21.57 -25.86 -25.76
N GLY A 3 21.46 -27.13 -25.38
CA GLY A 3 20.20 -27.73 -24.94
C GLY A 3 19.75 -27.04 -23.67
N SER A 4 18.64 -26.30 -23.75
CA SER A 4 17.95 -25.79 -22.59
C SER A 4 17.41 -26.99 -21.82
N SER A 5 18.12 -27.39 -20.76
CA SER A 5 17.66 -28.42 -19.84
C SER A 5 16.24 -28.08 -19.40
N PRO A 6 15.23 -28.94 -19.60
CA PRO A 6 13.83 -28.63 -19.30
C PRO A 6 13.66 -28.22 -17.82
N PHE A 7 14.51 -28.74 -16.95
CA PHE A 7 14.62 -28.38 -15.54
C PHE A 7 14.83 -26.88 -15.29
N GLY A 8 15.59 -26.19 -16.14
CA GLY A 8 15.79 -24.74 -16.03
C GLY A 8 14.52 -23.95 -16.34
N ALA A 9 13.75 -24.38 -17.35
CA ALA A 9 12.47 -23.78 -17.67
C ALA A 9 11.44 -24.01 -16.55
N PHE A 10 11.37 -25.23 -16.02
CA PHE A 10 10.48 -25.55 -14.89
C PHE A 10 10.85 -24.78 -13.62
N ALA A 11 12.14 -24.62 -13.33
CA ALA A 11 12.60 -23.83 -12.18
C ALA A 11 12.20 -22.35 -12.30
N LEU A 12 12.32 -21.76 -13.50
CA LEU A 12 11.90 -20.39 -13.76
C LEU A 12 10.38 -20.21 -13.60
N VAL A 13 9.59 -21.14 -14.12
CA VAL A 13 8.12 -21.11 -13.98
C VAL A 13 7.71 -21.25 -12.52
N ALA A 14 8.32 -22.17 -11.76
CA ALA A 14 8.05 -22.34 -10.35
C ALA A 14 8.41 -21.08 -9.55
N LEU A 15 9.59 -20.50 -9.81
CA LEU A 15 10.00 -19.24 -9.19
C LEU A 15 9.02 -18.11 -9.50
N PHE A 16 8.62 -17.97 -10.76
CA PHE A 16 7.68 -16.93 -11.18
C PHE A 16 6.32 -17.11 -10.51
N ALA A 17 5.80 -18.34 -10.44
CA ALA A 17 4.55 -18.65 -9.75
C ALA A 17 4.62 -18.27 -8.27
N VAL A 18 5.71 -18.60 -7.57
CA VAL A 18 5.91 -18.23 -6.16
C VAL A 18 5.93 -16.70 -5.99
N LEU A 19 6.71 -15.99 -6.80
CA LEU A 19 6.78 -14.53 -6.75
C LEU A 19 5.43 -13.88 -7.06
N PHE A 20 4.68 -14.44 -8.01
CA PHE A 20 3.35 -13.97 -8.38
C PHE A 20 2.36 -14.13 -7.23
N VAL A 21 2.33 -15.30 -6.57
CA VAL A 21 1.48 -15.54 -5.40
C VAL A 21 1.85 -14.62 -4.24
N LEU A 22 3.14 -14.41 -3.98
CA LEU A 22 3.60 -13.46 -2.96
C LEU A 22 3.17 -12.03 -3.27
N ARG A 23 3.25 -11.62 -4.55
CA ARG A 23 2.78 -10.32 -5.03
C ARG A 23 1.27 -10.18 -4.86
N LEU A 24 0.49 -11.19 -5.23
CA LEU A 24 -0.96 -11.20 -5.04
C LEU A 24 -1.34 -11.06 -3.57
N ARG A 25 -0.70 -11.82 -2.68
CA ARG A 25 -0.92 -11.72 -1.22
C ARG A 25 -0.58 -10.34 -0.68
N ARG A 26 0.49 -9.70 -1.18
CA ARG A 26 0.87 -8.34 -0.80
C ARG A 26 -0.15 -7.32 -1.30
N ASN A 27 -0.56 -7.41 -2.56
CA ASN A 27 -1.57 -6.55 -3.14
C ASN A 27 -2.94 -6.72 -2.45
N ALA A 28 -3.33 -7.94 -2.09
CA ALA A 28 -4.56 -8.21 -1.36
C ALA A 28 -4.54 -7.61 0.05
N ARG A 29 -3.37 -7.56 0.72
CA ARG A 29 -3.23 -6.84 2.00
C ARG A 29 -3.33 -5.33 1.82
N ILE A 30 -2.67 -4.77 0.81
CA ILE A 30 -2.79 -3.33 0.50
C ILE A 30 -4.25 -2.99 0.23
N ARG A 31 -4.93 -3.75 -0.63
CA ARG A 31 -6.34 -3.53 -0.99
C ARG A 31 -7.30 -3.61 0.21
N ARG A 32 -6.98 -4.42 1.23
CA ARG A 32 -7.77 -4.50 2.46
C ARG A 32 -7.71 -3.22 3.29
N GLY A 33 -6.58 -2.51 3.32
CA GLY A 33 -6.44 -1.24 4.04
C GLY A 33 -6.93 0.00 3.28
N ILE A 34 -7.19 -0.12 1.96
CA ILE A 34 -7.72 0.97 1.13
C ILE A 34 -9.04 1.54 1.67
N PRO A 35 -10.08 0.73 1.95
CA PRO A 35 -11.36 1.28 2.41
C PRO A 35 -11.24 2.09 3.70
N ASP A 36 -10.44 1.64 4.67
CA ASP A 36 -10.25 2.34 5.95
C ASP A 36 -9.47 3.64 5.77
N ALA A 37 -8.38 3.60 4.99
CA ALA A 37 -7.62 4.80 4.63
C ALA A 37 -8.49 5.81 3.87
N LEU A 38 -9.36 5.34 2.97
CA LEU A 38 -10.25 6.18 2.17
C LEU A 38 -11.39 6.76 3.01
N ALA A 39 -11.95 5.99 3.94
CA ALA A 39 -12.97 6.45 4.87
C ALA A 39 -12.42 7.59 5.74
N TYR A 40 -11.19 7.44 6.23
CA TYR A 40 -10.51 8.50 6.97
C TYR A 40 -10.18 9.70 6.07
N TRP A 41 -9.72 9.48 4.84
CA TRP A 41 -9.45 10.55 3.88
C TRP A 41 -10.69 11.40 3.57
N ARG A 42 -11.85 10.75 3.38
CA ARG A 42 -13.13 11.41 3.08
C ARG A 42 -13.63 12.30 4.22
N GLN A 43 -13.14 12.09 5.43
CA GLN A 43 -13.49 12.94 6.57
C GLN A 43 -12.72 14.27 6.55
N ALA A 44 -11.72 14.46 5.69
CA ALA A 44 -10.88 15.65 5.73
C ALA A 44 -10.89 16.43 4.40
N TRP A 45 -10.69 17.74 4.50
CA TRP A 45 -10.63 18.66 3.36
C TRP A 45 -9.22 19.23 3.23
N PHE A 46 -8.58 19.00 2.08
CA PHE A 46 -7.27 19.59 1.79
C PHE A 46 -7.43 20.98 1.18
N CYS A 47 -6.77 21.98 1.78
CA CYS A 47 -6.71 23.33 1.23
C CYS A 47 -5.35 23.55 0.54
N HIS A 48 -5.37 23.70 -0.78
CA HIS A 48 -4.16 24.00 -1.55
C HIS A 48 -3.53 25.35 -1.16
N ARG A 49 -4.34 26.35 -0.80
CA ARG A 49 -3.86 27.70 -0.43
C ARG A 49 -3.05 27.70 0.87
N CYS A 50 -3.51 26.96 1.86
CA CYS A 50 -2.89 26.93 3.19
C CYS A 50 -1.89 25.76 3.34
N GLY A 51 -1.91 24.79 2.42
CA GLY A 51 -1.14 23.54 2.54
C GLY A 51 -1.58 22.62 3.68
N GLY A 52 -2.72 22.92 4.30
CA GLY A 52 -3.27 22.24 5.47
C GLY A 52 -4.44 21.34 5.15
N VAL A 53 -4.74 20.43 6.08
CA VAL A 53 -5.88 19.51 6.03
C VAL A 53 -6.81 19.84 7.19
N PHE A 54 -8.08 20.08 6.86
CA PHE A 54 -9.13 20.46 7.78
C PHE A 54 -10.05 19.29 8.09
N PHE A 55 -10.36 19.08 9.37
CA PHE A 55 -11.36 18.12 9.81
C PHE A 55 -12.69 18.80 10.15
N PRO A 56 -13.83 18.08 10.07
CA PRO A 56 -15.16 18.59 10.41
C PRO A 56 -15.26 19.09 11.85
N ARG A 57 -14.35 18.67 12.73
CA ARG A 57 -14.26 19.17 14.12
C ARG A 57 -13.52 20.50 14.26
N GLY A 58 -13.06 21.10 13.16
CA GLY A 58 -12.36 22.39 13.16
C GLY A 58 -10.84 22.29 13.34
N ASP A 59 -10.28 21.08 13.46
CA ASP A 59 -8.84 20.90 13.60
C ASP A 59 -8.13 21.11 12.25
N LEU A 60 -7.18 22.05 12.24
CA LEU A 60 -6.21 22.22 11.17
C LEU A 60 -4.97 21.37 11.47
N MET A 61 -4.62 20.46 10.56
CA MET A 61 -3.35 19.73 10.64
C MET A 61 -2.52 19.89 9.38
N SER A 62 -1.19 19.72 9.52
CA SER A 62 -0.31 19.71 8.36
C SER A 62 -0.61 18.50 7.46
N ALA A 63 -0.40 18.65 6.16
CA ALA A 63 -0.56 17.56 5.21
C ALA A 63 0.37 16.36 5.53
N ALA A 64 1.55 16.62 6.10
CA ALA A 64 2.48 15.56 6.51
C ALA A 64 1.91 14.70 7.65
N THR A 65 1.37 15.34 8.69
CA THR A 65 0.75 14.64 9.82
C THR A 65 -0.49 13.87 9.36
N PHE A 66 -1.31 14.46 8.49
CA PHE A 66 -2.49 13.81 7.93
C PHE A 66 -2.14 12.54 7.14
N ARG A 67 -1.15 12.60 6.25
CA ARG A 67 -0.67 11.42 5.51
C ARG A 67 -0.24 10.30 6.45
N GLY A 68 0.42 10.64 7.55
CA GLY A 68 0.79 9.68 8.59
C GLY A 68 -0.40 9.03 9.30
N GLN A 69 -1.50 9.76 9.49
CA GLN A 69 -2.74 9.20 10.06
C GLN A 69 -3.49 8.31 9.07
N VAL A 70 -3.62 8.74 7.82
CA VAL A 70 -4.20 7.92 6.74
C VAL A 70 -3.42 6.61 6.58
N TRP A 71 -2.08 6.69 6.66
CA TRP A 71 -1.21 5.52 6.57
C TRP A 71 -1.39 4.54 7.73
N ARG A 72 -1.63 5.06 8.94
CA ARG A 72 -1.94 4.26 10.13
C ARG A 72 -3.35 3.65 10.05
N ALA A 73 -4.34 4.41 9.58
CA ALA A 73 -5.72 3.96 9.43
C ALA A 73 -5.84 2.79 8.44
N GLY A 74 -5.09 2.82 7.33
CA GLY A 74 -5.02 1.70 6.38
C GLY A 74 -4.11 0.54 6.79
N ASP A 75 -3.58 0.53 8.02
CA ASP A 75 -2.61 -0.46 8.54
C ASP A 75 -1.38 -0.68 7.62
N TYR A 76 -1.00 0.34 6.85
CA TYR A 76 0.13 0.23 5.94
C TYR A 76 1.48 0.28 6.66
N ALA A 77 1.50 0.69 7.93
CA ALA A 77 2.69 0.60 8.79
C ALA A 77 3.15 -0.84 9.01
N GLY A 78 2.24 -1.82 8.97
CA GLY A 78 2.58 -3.25 9.02
C GLY A 78 3.23 -3.76 7.73
N LEU A 79 3.05 -3.07 6.60
CA LEU A 79 3.62 -3.46 5.30
C LEU A 79 5.09 -3.07 5.12
N THR A 80 5.55 -2.01 5.80
CA THR A 80 6.95 -1.56 5.77
C THR A 80 7.85 -2.35 6.73
N ARG A 81 7.27 -3.04 7.72
CA ARG A 81 8.00 -3.74 8.79
C ARG A 81 8.50 -5.15 8.44
N ARG A 82 8.34 -5.61 7.19
CA ARG A 82 8.95 -6.86 6.70
C ARG A 82 10.12 -6.53 5.77
N ARG A 83 11.28 -6.27 6.36
CA ARG A 83 12.57 -6.32 5.66
C ARG A 83 13.43 -7.38 6.32
#